data_AF-A0A376UBT3-F1
#
_entry.id   AF-A0A376UBT3-F1
#
_cell.length_a   1.000
_cell.length_b   1.000
_cell.length_c   1.000
_cell.angle_alpha   90.00
_cell.angle_beta   90.00
_cell.angle_gamma   90.00
#
_symmetry.space_group_name_H-M   'P 1'
#
loop_
_entity.id
_entity.type
_entity.pdbx_description
1 polymer ?
#
loop_
_entity_poly.entity_id
_entity_poly.type
_entity_poly.pdbx_seq_one_letter_code
_entity_poly.pdbx_strand_id
1 'polypeptide(L)'
;MSDTTELVDLAVIFPDLEIELKYACADNITGKAIYQQARCLLHKDAITALAKSISIAQLSGLQLVIYDAYRPQQAQAMLWQACPDPQYVVDVTVGSNHSRGTAIDLTLRDEHGNILDMAQGSMKCTSAPMPITLPSRPPLSAIGCC
;
A
#
# COMPACT_ATOMS: atom_id res chain seq x y z
N MET A 1 -0.49 22.51 -22.28
CA MET A 1 0.77 21.89 -21.86
C MET A 1 0.42 20.51 -21.37
N SER A 2 0.90 19.46 -22.03
CA SER A 2 0.62 18.10 -21.60
C SER A 2 1.51 17.81 -20.41
N ASP A 3 0.98 17.98 -19.19
CA ASP A 3 1.62 17.53 -17.97
C ASP A 3 1.82 16.01 -18.09
N THR A 4 3.03 15.62 -18.44
CA THR A 4 3.44 14.23 -18.41
C THR A 4 3.63 13.93 -16.93
N THR A 5 2.66 13.24 -16.32
CA THR A 5 2.71 12.83 -14.91
C THR A 5 4.01 12.09 -14.65
N GLU A 6 4.95 12.76 -14.01
CA GLU A 6 6.30 12.24 -13.80
C GLU A 6 6.29 11.37 -12.54
N LEU A 7 6.05 10.08 -12.77
CA LEU A 7 6.14 9.05 -11.75
C LEU A 7 7.59 8.60 -11.61
N VAL A 8 8.10 8.58 -10.38
CA VAL A 8 9.45 8.13 -10.06
C VAL A 8 9.40 6.85 -9.23
N ASP A 9 10.44 6.03 -9.33
CA ASP A 9 10.52 4.74 -8.66
C ASP A 9 11.09 4.89 -7.24
N LEU A 10 10.29 4.56 -6.23
CA LEU A 10 10.68 4.72 -4.84
C LEU A 10 11.87 3.85 -4.47
N ALA A 11 12.04 2.67 -5.09
CA ALA A 11 13.18 1.79 -4.83
C ALA A 11 14.51 2.43 -5.29
N VAL A 12 14.47 3.36 -6.25
CA VAL A 12 15.65 4.10 -6.72
C VAL A 12 15.94 5.30 -5.81
N ILE A 13 14.89 6.01 -5.39
CA ILE A 13 15.03 7.24 -4.58
C ILE A 13 15.32 6.93 -3.11
N PHE A 14 14.76 5.85 -2.58
CA PHE A 14 14.91 5.41 -1.18
C PHE A 14 15.29 3.92 -1.14
N PRO A 15 16.57 3.58 -1.35
CA PRO A 15 17.03 2.18 -1.41
C PRO A 15 16.80 1.39 -0.11
N ASP A 16 16.77 2.09 1.02
CA ASP A 16 16.56 1.51 2.36
C ASP A 16 15.08 1.45 2.75
N LEU A 17 14.17 1.96 1.91
CA LEU A 17 12.73 1.90 2.17
C LEU A 17 12.20 0.52 1.85
N GLU A 18 11.51 -0.08 2.81
CA GLU A 18 10.90 -1.39 2.62
C GLU A 18 9.62 -1.30 1.81
N ILE A 19 9.55 -2.11 0.76
CA ILE A 19 8.46 -2.10 -0.21
C ILE A 19 7.95 -3.54 -0.34
N GLU A 20 6.72 -3.76 0.12
CA GLU A 20 5.99 -5.03 0.04
C GLU A 20 4.70 -4.82 -0.76
N LEU A 21 4.81 -4.66 -2.09
CA LEU A 21 3.66 -4.41 -2.96
C LEU A 21 2.65 -5.57 -2.91
N LYS A 22 1.59 -5.42 -2.12
CA LYS A 22 0.61 -6.49 -1.85
C LYS A 22 -0.12 -6.98 -3.11
N TYR A 23 -0.34 -6.06 -4.05
CA TYR A 23 -1.00 -6.36 -5.32
C TYR A 23 -0.07 -7.02 -6.35
N ALA A 24 1.23 -7.15 -6.08
CA ALA A 24 2.17 -7.93 -6.88
C ALA A 24 2.23 -9.42 -6.50
N CYS A 25 1.58 -9.83 -5.41
CA CYS A 25 1.47 -11.23 -5.01
C CYS A 25 0.04 -11.62 -4.63
N ALA A 26 -0.19 -12.88 -4.23
CA ALA A 26 -1.53 -13.39 -3.93
C ALA A 26 -2.07 -12.99 -2.54
N ASP A 27 -1.23 -12.38 -1.70
CA ASP A 27 -1.59 -11.87 -0.36
C ASP A 27 -2.36 -10.54 -0.46
N ASN A 28 -3.55 -10.57 -1.07
CA ASN A 28 -4.47 -9.44 -1.17
C ASN A 28 -5.93 -9.90 -1.36
N ILE A 29 -6.88 -8.95 -1.38
CA ILE A 29 -8.33 -9.25 -1.49
C ILE A 29 -8.74 -10.05 -2.73
N THR A 30 -7.93 -10.03 -3.79
CA THR A 30 -8.23 -10.76 -5.04
C THR A 30 -7.73 -12.20 -5.01
N GLY A 31 -6.89 -12.57 -4.04
CA GLY A 31 -6.26 -13.88 -3.95
C GLY A 31 -5.25 -14.20 -5.07
N LYS A 32 -4.86 -13.21 -5.88
CA LYS A 32 -3.91 -13.34 -6.99
C LYS A 32 -3.09 -12.07 -7.17
N ALA A 33 -1.93 -12.18 -7.83
CA ALA A 33 -1.18 -11.02 -8.27
C ALA A 33 -1.96 -10.29 -9.37
N ILE A 34 -2.14 -8.98 -9.22
CA ILE A 34 -2.85 -8.13 -10.18
C ILE A 34 -1.96 -7.02 -10.77
N TYR A 35 -0.73 -6.86 -10.26
CA TYR A 35 0.30 -6.03 -10.87
C TYR A 35 1.10 -6.85 -11.87
N GLN A 36 1.27 -6.31 -13.08
CA GLN A 36 2.13 -6.92 -14.10
C GLN A 36 3.62 -6.70 -13.82
N GLN A 37 3.95 -5.61 -13.12
CA GLN A 37 5.31 -5.27 -12.72
C GLN A 37 5.29 -4.77 -11.27
N ALA A 38 6.22 -5.26 -10.45
CA ALA A 38 6.38 -4.85 -9.06
C ALA A 38 7.20 -3.55 -8.96
N ARG A 39 6.66 -2.45 -9.50
CA ARG A 39 7.29 -1.11 -9.42
C ARG A 39 6.49 -0.20 -8.50
N CYS A 40 7.15 0.33 -7.48
CA CYS A 40 6.54 1.24 -6.53
C CYS A 40 6.74 2.68 -7.01
N LEU A 41 5.80 3.15 -7.83
CA LEU A 41 5.92 4.47 -8.47
C LEU A 41 5.12 5.52 -7.69
N LEU A 42 5.64 6.73 -7.62
CA LEU A 42 5.00 7.86 -6.94
C LEU A 42 5.20 9.15 -7.73
N HIS A 43 4.22 10.06 -7.69
CA HIS A 43 4.36 11.39 -8.26
C HIS A 43 5.50 12.14 -7.58
N LYS A 44 6.34 12.82 -8.37
CA LYS A 44 7.50 13.57 -7.86
C LYS A 44 7.17 14.54 -6.72
N ASP A 45 6.03 15.21 -6.77
CA ASP A 45 5.66 16.19 -5.74
C ASP A 45 5.35 15.52 -4.39
N ALA A 46 4.86 14.28 -4.41
CA ALA A 46 4.59 13.51 -3.20
C ALA A 46 5.87 12.95 -2.55
N ILE A 47 6.99 12.88 -3.28
CA ILE A 47 8.29 12.41 -2.76
C ILE A 47 8.75 13.25 -1.57
N THR A 48 8.57 14.58 -1.64
CA THR A 48 8.98 15.47 -0.55
C THR A 48 8.19 15.20 0.73
N ALA A 49 6.91 14.89 0.62
CA ALA A 49 6.07 14.54 1.77
C ALA A 49 6.42 13.16 2.32
N LEU A 50 6.71 12.19 1.44
CA LEU A 50 7.16 10.86 1.85
C LEU A 50 8.50 10.93 2.59
N ALA A 51 9.48 11.67 2.07
CA ALA A 51 10.78 11.84 2.73
C ALA A 51 10.64 12.39 4.16
N LYS A 52 9.80 13.41 4.35
CA LYS A 52 9.48 13.94 5.69
C LYS A 52 8.85 12.89 6.60
N SER A 53 7.93 12.09 6.06
CA SER A 53 7.24 11.03 6.80
C SER A 53 8.21 9.93 7.24
N ILE A 54 9.15 9.53 6.37
CA ILE A 54 10.24 8.60 6.68
C ILE A 54 11.08 9.16 7.85
N SER A 55 11.51 10.42 7.77
CA SER A 55 12.30 11.04 8.83
C SER A 55 11.55 11.09 10.17
N ILE A 56 10.26 11.41 10.17
CA ILE A 56 9.45 11.47 11.38
C ILE A 56 9.28 10.07 12.01
N ALA A 57 9.04 9.04 11.19
CA ALA A 57 8.95 7.67 11.66
C ALA A 57 10.27 7.23 12.31
N GLN A 58 11.40 7.50 11.65
CA GLN A 58 12.73 7.17 12.15
C GLN A 58 13.04 7.85 13.49
N LEU A 59 12.68 9.13 13.65
CA LEU A 59 12.82 9.85 14.93
C LEU A 59 12.00 9.23 16.06
N SER A 60 10.95 8.48 15.72
CA SER A 60 10.10 7.76 16.67
C SER A 60 10.53 6.31 16.90
N GLY A 61 11.67 5.88 16.35
CA GLY A 61 12.13 4.48 16.43
C GLY A 61 11.35 3.52 15.53
N LEU A 62 10.67 4.02 14.50
CA LEU A 62 9.81 3.25 13.60
C LEU A 62 10.32 3.33 12.16
N GLN A 63 9.95 2.33 11.35
CA GLN A 63 10.21 2.28 9.92
C GLN A 63 8.90 2.24 9.14
N LEU A 64 8.85 2.90 7.99
CA LEU A 64 7.71 2.77 7.06
C LEU A 64 7.88 1.53 6.20
N VAL A 65 6.79 0.80 5.99
CA VAL A 65 6.72 -0.31 5.03
C VAL A 65 5.61 0.00 4.02
N ILE A 66 5.94 0.08 2.74
CA ILE A 66 5.00 0.49 1.68
C ILE A 66 4.29 -0.73 1.10
N TYR A 67 2.95 -0.68 1.07
CA TYR A 67 2.11 -1.75 0.53
C TYR A 67 1.50 -1.43 -0.83
N ASP A 68 1.22 -0.16 -1.10
CA ASP A 68 0.77 0.29 -2.41
C ASP A 68 1.16 1.75 -2.67
N ALA A 69 1.30 2.11 -3.94
CA ALA A 69 1.55 3.49 -4.39
C ALA A 69 0.78 3.72 -5.70
N TYR A 70 1.46 3.98 -6.82
CA TYR A 70 0.80 4.03 -8.12
C TYR A 70 0.11 2.71 -8.47
N ARG A 71 -1.19 2.79 -8.76
CA ARG A 71 -2.03 1.65 -9.16
C ARG A 71 -2.52 1.81 -10.59
N PRO A 72 -2.08 0.95 -11.53
CA PRO A 72 -2.59 0.95 -12.90
C PRO A 72 -4.12 0.80 -12.94
N GLN A 73 -4.79 1.44 -13.90
CA GLN A 73 -6.25 1.37 -14.01
C GLN A 73 -6.78 -0.07 -14.13
N GLN A 74 -6.05 -0.96 -14.80
CA GLN A 74 -6.41 -2.37 -14.89
C GLN A 74 -6.46 -3.05 -13.51
N ALA A 75 -5.50 -2.74 -12.63
CA ALA A 75 -5.50 -3.24 -11.26
C ALA A 75 -6.62 -2.63 -10.42
N GLN A 76 -6.92 -1.33 -10.58
CA GLN A 76 -8.09 -0.71 -9.95
C GLN A 76 -9.39 -1.41 -10.36
N ALA A 77 -9.55 -1.76 -11.64
CA ALA A 77 -10.71 -2.49 -12.13
C ALA A 77 -10.82 -3.90 -11.53
N MET A 78 -9.69 -4.62 -11.41
CA MET A 78 -9.66 -5.93 -10.76
C MET A 78 -9.99 -5.85 -9.27
N LEU A 79 -9.56 -4.79 -8.57
CA LEU A 79 -9.93 -4.57 -7.16
C LEU A 79 -11.41 -4.25 -7.01
N TRP A 80 -11.96 -3.40 -7.88
CA TRP A 80 -13.40 -3.10 -7.86
C TRP A 80 -14.24 -4.35 -8.13
N GLN A 81 -13.82 -5.24 -9.02
CA GLN A 81 -14.48 -6.52 -9.24
C GLN A 81 -14.44 -7.43 -7.99
N ALA A 82 -13.33 -7.41 -7.24
CA ALA A 82 -13.18 -8.19 -6.02
C ALA A 82 -13.90 -7.58 -4.81
N CYS A 83 -14.02 -6.25 -4.77
CA CYS A 83 -14.67 -5.49 -3.70
C CYS A 83 -15.41 -4.28 -4.30
N PRO A 84 -16.64 -4.47 -4.81
CA PRO A 84 -17.45 -3.38 -5.37
C PRO A 84 -18.15 -2.59 -4.26
N ASP A 85 -17.37 -2.17 -3.26
CA ASP A 85 -17.83 -1.38 -2.13
C ASP A 85 -17.09 -0.03 -2.13
N PRO A 86 -17.79 1.10 -2.41
CA PRO A 86 -17.18 2.42 -2.49
C PRO A 86 -16.64 2.93 -1.15
N GLN A 87 -16.96 2.27 -0.02
CA GLN A 87 -16.34 2.55 1.27
C GLN A 87 -14.85 2.14 1.29
N TYR A 88 -14.47 1.14 0.50
CA TYR A 88 -13.11 0.56 0.51
C TYR A 88 -12.38 0.76 -0.82
N VAL A 89 -13.07 0.64 -1.96
CA VAL A 89 -12.47 0.75 -3.29
C VAL A 89 -13.29 1.74 -4.10
N VAL A 90 -12.67 2.83 -4.57
CA VAL A 90 -13.40 3.79 -5.41
C VAL A 90 -13.80 3.17 -6.76
N ASP A 91 -14.99 3.52 -7.25
CA ASP A 91 -15.46 3.13 -8.58
C ASP A 91 -14.43 3.56 -9.65
N VAL A 92 -14.16 2.65 -10.58
CA VAL A 92 -13.15 2.81 -11.65
C VAL A 92 -13.40 4.06 -12.49
N THR A 93 -14.67 4.45 -12.68
CA THR A 93 -15.08 5.60 -13.50
C THR A 93 -14.72 6.96 -12.89
N VAL A 94 -14.55 7.02 -11.56
CA VAL A 94 -14.20 8.25 -10.83
C VAL A 94 -12.69 8.50 -10.86
N GLY A 95 -11.90 7.42 -10.93
CA GLY A 95 -10.44 7.47 -10.91
C GLY A 95 -9.86 7.62 -9.50
N SER A 96 -8.92 6.74 -9.17
CA SER A 96 -8.28 6.67 -7.86
C SER A 96 -7.09 7.63 -7.72
N ASN A 97 -6.82 8.11 -6.50
CA ASN A 97 -5.57 8.82 -6.19
C ASN A 97 -4.34 7.93 -6.43
N HIS A 98 -4.47 6.61 -6.22
CA HIS A 98 -3.42 5.66 -6.58
C HIS A 98 -3.16 5.66 -8.09
N SER A 99 -4.20 5.74 -8.92
CA SER A 99 -4.04 5.83 -10.39
C SER A 99 -3.48 7.18 -10.86
N ARG A 100 -3.49 8.21 -10.01
CA ARG A 100 -2.77 9.48 -10.21
C ARG A 100 -1.34 9.46 -9.64
N GLY A 101 -0.97 8.41 -8.91
CA GLY A 101 0.33 8.29 -8.24
C GLY A 101 0.51 9.24 -7.06
N THR A 102 -0.58 9.70 -6.44
CA THR A 102 -0.53 10.67 -5.33
C THR A 102 -1.00 10.10 -3.99
N ALA A 103 -1.28 8.79 -3.94
CA ALA A 103 -1.61 8.06 -2.72
C ALA A 103 -0.60 6.95 -2.46
N ILE A 104 -0.43 6.62 -1.18
CA ILE A 104 0.41 5.54 -0.68
C ILE A 104 -0.35 4.82 0.43
N ASP A 105 -0.40 3.50 0.35
CA ASP A 105 -0.81 2.63 1.46
C ASP A 105 0.46 2.12 2.15
N LEU A 106 0.55 2.29 3.47
CA LEU A 106 1.73 1.91 4.24
C LEU A 106 1.37 1.45 5.64
N THR A 107 2.34 0.83 6.30
CA THR A 107 2.29 0.53 7.73
C THR A 107 3.59 0.95 8.42
N LEU A 108 3.63 0.74 9.74
CA LEU A 108 4.80 0.97 10.58
C LEU A 108 5.40 -0.36 11.03
N ARG A 109 6.72 -0.41 11.15
CA ARG A 109 7.49 -1.50 11.75
C ARG A 109 8.26 -0.96 12.96
N ASP A 110 8.24 -1.70 14.06
CA ASP A 110 9.01 -1.37 15.26
C ASP A 110 10.48 -1.84 15.18
N GLU A 111 11.28 -1.44 16.16
CA GLU A 111 12.69 -1.83 16.29
C GLU A 111 12.93 -3.34 16.45
N HIS A 112 11.91 -4.10 16.83
CA HIS A 112 11.96 -5.56 16.96
C HIS A 112 11.55 -6.27 15.66
N GLY A 113 11.22 -5.53 14.61
CA GLY A 113 10.78 -6.04 13.32
C GLY A 113 9.30 -6.41 13.26
N ASN A 114 8.50 -6.06 14.28
CA ASN A 114 7.06 -6.32 14.25
C ASN A 114 6.34 -5.24 13.47
N ILE A 115 5.39 -5.64 12.63
CA ILE A 115 4.44 -4.72 12.01
C ILE A 115 3.42 -4.27 13.05
N LEU A 116 3.23 -2.95 13.17
CA LEU A 116 2.24 -2.36 14.07
C LEU A 116 0.83 -2.61 13.51
N ASP A 117 -0.09 -3.01 14.40
CA ASP A 117 -1.50 -3.10 14.06
C ASP A 117 -2.10 -1.69 13.97
N MET A 118 -2.39 -1.26 12.74
CA MET A 118 -2.98 0.04 12.45
C MET A 118 -4.51 0.04 12.58
N ALA A 119 -5.08 -0.92 13.33
CA ALA A 119 -6.51 -1.13 13.52
C ALA A 119 -7.27 -1.27 12.19
N GLN A 120 -7.31 -2.50 11.66
CA GLN A 120 -7.98 -2.89 10.41
C GLN A 120 -7.62 -2.05 9.16
N GLY A 121 -6.37 -2.18 8.74
CA GLY A 121 -5.94 -2.04 7.34
C GLY A 121 -5.74 -3.38 6.63
N SER A 122 -6.26 -4.49 7.18
CA SER A 122 -6.19 -5.78 6.50
C SER A 122 -7.17 -5.73 5.34
N MET A 123 -6.64 -5.74 4.11
CA MET A 123 -7.30 -6.12 2.86
C MET A 123 -8.46 -7.11 3.05
N LYS A 124 -9.63 -6.63 3.47
CA LYS A 124 -10.84 -7.40 3.75
C LYS A 124 -12.02 -6.52 3.41
N CYS A 125 -12.72 -6.89 2.36
CA CYS A 125 -13.98 -6.27 1.97
C CYS A 125 -15.08 -6.82 2.88
N THR A 126 -15.30 -6.22 4.05
CA THR A 126 -16.35 -6.67 4.98
C THR A 126 -17.21 -5.50 5.45
N SER A 127 -18.54 -5.65 5.36
CA SER A 127 -19.54 -4.68 5.80
C SER A 127 -19.84 -4.72 7.31
N ALA A 128 -19.08 -5.50 8.09
CA ALA A 128 -19.31 -5.62 9.52
C ALA A 128 -18.67 -4.45 10.30
N PRO A 129 -19.37 -3.85 11.28
CA PRO A 129 -18.78 -2.84 12.16
C PRO A 129 -17.64 -3.45 12.98
N MET A 130 -16.58 -2.66 13.20
CA MET A 130 -15.38 -3.03 13.93
C MET A 130 -15.72 -3.57 15.34
N PRO A 131 -15.46 -4.85 15.67
CA PRO A 131 -15.47 -5.30 17.05
C PRO A 131 -14.11 -4.99 17.69
N ILE A 132 -14.13 -4.34 18.86
CA ILE A 132 -12.95 -4.17 19.71
C ILE A 132 -12.62 -5.53 20.33
N THR A 133 -11.66 -6.24 19.76
CA THR A 133 -11.07 -7.44 20.39
C THR A 133 -9.56 -7.44 20.20
N LEU A 134 -8.82 -7.54 21.31
CA LEU A 134 -7.35 -7.65 21.34
C LEU A 134 -6.86 -8.86 20.53
N PRO A 135 -5.71 -8.78 19.84
CA PRO A 135 -5.24 -9.87 19.00
C PRO A 135 -4.62 -11.00 19.83
N SER A 136 -5.15 -12.22 19.65
CA SER A 136 -4.40 -13.46 19.90
C SER A 136 -3.61 -13.84 18.65
N ARG A 137 -2.30 -14.03 18.82
CA ARG A 137 -1.28 -14.30 17.81
C ARG A 137 -1.48 -15.66 17.08
N PRO A 138 -1.34 -15.74 15.75
CA PRO A 138 -0.94 -16.96 15.06
C PRO A 138 0.55 -16.92 14.66
N PRO A 139 1.20 -18.09 14.42
CA PRO A 139 2.62 -18.18 14.13
C PRO A 139 2.95 -17.76 12.69
N LEU A 140 4.20 -17.32 12.51
CA LEU A 140 4.78 -16.87 11.25
C LEU A 140 4.82 -17.97 10.18
N SER A 141 4.49 -17.58 8.95
CA SER A 141 5.26 -17.99 7.77
C SER A 141 5.58 -16.75 6.96
N ALA A 142 6.84 -16.31 7.06
CA ALA A 142 7.40 -15.32 6.15
C ALA A 142 7.55 -15.99 4.77
N ILE A 143 6.59 -15.76 3.89
CA ILE A 143 6.82 -15.83 2.46
C ILE A 143 6.94 -14.37 2.05
N GLY A 144 8.18 -13.85 2.12
CA GLY A 144 8.48 -12.59 1.45
C GLY A 144 8.10 -12.77 -0.02
N CYS A 145 7.26 -11.89 -0.53
CA CYS A 145 6.96 -11.86 -1.96
C CYS A 145 8.26 -11.46 -2.66
N CYS A 146 8.96 -12.47 -3.22
CA CYS A 146 10.14 -12.29 -4.08
C CYS A 146 9.75 -11.67 -5.43
#